data_AF-A0A645FQ57-F1
#
_entry.id   AF-A0A645FQ57-F1
#
_cell.length_a   1.000
_cell.length_b   1.000
_cell.length_c   1.000
_cell.angle_alpha   90.00
_cell.angle_beta   90.00
_cell.angle_gamma   90.00
#
_symmetry.space_group_name_H-M   'P 1'
#
loop_
_entity.id
_entity.type
_entity.pdbx_description
1 polymer ?
#
loop_
_entity_poly.entity_id
_entity_poly.type
_entity_poly.pdbx_seq_one_letter_code
_entity_poly.pdbx_strand_id
1 'polypeptide(L)'
;MYIWLLNASGMAGFVTWVGIAIAHYRFRKAYLAQGRDLKDLPYVAKNFPTGPILALVLCIFIIIGQGYQALSAEGIDWNSMFVSYIGLIAFFVVWLAYKIEHKTKWIPLEEVDLEERS
;
A
#
# COMPACT_ATOMS: atom_id res chain seq x y z
N MET A 1 5.63 8.71 24.21
CA MET A 1 6.66 8.94 23.16
C MET A 1 6.97 7.67 22.35
N TYR A 2 7.23 6.51 22.97
CA TYR A 2 7.53 5.24 22.29
C TYR A 2 6.42 4.73 21.34
N ILE A 3 5.14 4.80 21.77
CA ILE A 3 3.98 4.34 21.00
C ILE A 3 3.83 5.10 19.67
N TRP A 4 4.12 6.40 19.65
CA TRP A 4 4.01 7.23 18.46
C TRP A 4 5.02 6.81 17.37
N LEU A 5 6.29 6.57 17.76
CA LEU A 5 7.33 6.08 16.85
C LEU A 5 7.03 4.66 16.35
N LEU A 6 6.54 3.79 17.24
CA LEU A 6 6.13 2.43 16.87
C LEU A 6 5.00 2.43 15.85
N ASN A 7 3.96 3.23 16.08
CA ASN A 7 2.81 3.33 15.17
C ASN A 7 3.24 3.91 13.82
N ALA A 8 4.10 4.94 13.80
CA ALA A 8 4.64 5.51 12.57
C ALA A 8 5.49 4.49 11.77
N SER A 9 6.38 3.76 12.44
CA SER A 9 7.25 2.75 11.81
C SER A 9 6.46 1.56 11.25
N GLY A 10 5.52 1.01 12.05
CA GLY A 10 4.66 -0.07 11.60
C GLY A 10 3.79 0.33 10.40
N MET A 11 3.27 1.56 10.41
CA MET A 11 2.47 2.09 9.32
C MET A 11 3.27 2.29 8.03
N ALA A 12 4.52 2.77 8.11
CA ALA A 12 5.42 2.86 6.96
C ALA A 12 5.69 1.47 6.34
N GLY A 13 5.87 0.45 7.19
CA GLY A 13 5.95 -0.95 6.74
C GLY A 13 4.71 -1.37 5.97
N PHE A 14 3.52 -1.21 6.54
CA PHE A 14 2.27 -1.60 5.87
C PHE A 14 2.03 -0.88 4.54
N VAL A 15 2.31 0.43 4.48
CA VAL A 15 2.26 1.21 3.24
C VAL A 15 3.20 0.63 2.19
N THR A 16 4.42 0.25 2.58
CA THR A 16 5.41 -0.37 1.69
C THR A 16 4.87 -1.69 1.12
N TRP A 17 4.28 -2.53 1.98
CA TRP A 17 3.70 -3.80 1.59
C TRP A 17 2.50 -3.63 0.64
N VAL A 18 1.64 -2.64 0.89
CA VAL A 18 0.55 -2.28 -0.02
C VAL A 18 1.10 -1.83 -1.38
N GLY A 19 2.14 -1.00 -1.40
CA GLY A 19 2.81 -0.57 -2.63
C GLY A 19 3.35 -1.75 -3.43
N ILE A 20 4.05 -2.68 -2.77
CA ILE A 20 4.57 -3.91 -3.38
C ILE A 20 3.42 -4.77 -3.93
N ALA A 21 2.33 -4.95 -3.17
CA ALA A 21 1.18 -5.73 -3.60
C ALA A 21 0.48 -5.13 -4.84
N ILE A 22 0.31 -3.80 -4.88
CA ILE A 22 -0.25 -3.09 -6.03
C ILE A 22 0.66 -3.21 -7.25
N ALA A 23 1.97 -3.01 -7.07
CA ALA A 23 2.94 -3.15 -8.15
C ALA A 23 2.92 -4.56 -8.74
N HIS A 24 2.89 -5.58 -7.88
CA HIS A 24 2.83 -6.98 -8.30
C HIS A 24 1.52 -7.31 -9.03
N TYR A 25 0.37 -6.83 -8.54
CA TYR A 25 -0.92 -7.00 -9.22
C TYR A 25 -0.95 -6.31 -10.59
N ARG A 26 -0.46 -5.07 -10.66
CA ARG A 26 -0.43 -4.29 -11.90
C ARG A 26 0.54 -4.86 -12.92
N PHE A 27 1.72 -5.31 -12.50
CA PHE A 27 2.67 -6.00 -13.36
C PHE A 27 2.01 -7.17 -14.08
N ARG A 28 1.34 -8.06 -13.33
CA ARG A 28 0.66 -9.22 -13.92
C ARG A 28 -0.43 -8.83 -14.91
N LYS A 29 -1.21 -7.79 -14.58
CA LYS A 29 -2.28 -7.31 -15.45
C LYS A 29 -1.73 -6.63 -16.72
N ALA A 30 -0.63 -5.90 -16.62
CA ALA A 30 0.08 -5.33 -17.76
C ALA A 30 0.68 -6.43 -18.65
N TYR A 31 1.32 -7.43 -18.04
CA TYR A 31 1.92 -8.57 -18.74
C TYR A 31 0.88 -9.34 -19.57
N LEU A 32 -0.30 -9.61 -19.00
CA LEU A 32 -1.42 -10.22 -19.71
C LEU A 32 -2.03 -9.29 -20.78
N ALA A 33 -2.15 -7.98 -20.50
CA ALA A 33 -2.71 -7.01 -21.44
C ALA A 33 -1.83 -6.82 -22.69
N GLN A 34 -0.51 -6.99 -22.55
CA GLN A 34 0.44 -6.98 -23.66
C GLN A 34 0.52 -8.32 -24.41
N GLY A 35 -0.38 -9.28 -24.12
CA GLY A 35 -0.47 -10.56 -24.83
C GLY A 35 0.66 -11.55 -24.50
N ARG A 36 1.43 -11.32 -23.43
CA ARG A 36 2.50 -12.23 -22.99
C ARG A 36 1.92 -13.35 -22.10
N ASP A 37 2.40 -14.59 -22.26
CA ASP A 37 1.94 -15.70 -21.43
C ASP A 37 2.69 -15.70 -20.09
N LEU A 38 1.97 -15.78 -18.98
CA LEU A 38 2.54 -15.85 -17.64
C LEU A 38 3.49 -17.04 -17.45
N LYS A 39 3.41 -18.07 -18.32
CA LYS A 39 4.33 -19.20 -18.34
C LYS A 39 5.75 -18.83 -18.78
N ASP A 40 5.92 -17.71 -19.47
CA ASP A 40 7.23 -17.22 -19.93
C ASP A 40 7.99 -16.50 -18.81
N LEU A 41 7.36 -16.28 -17.64
CA LEU A 41 8.01 -15.68 -16.50
C LEU A 41 8.86 -16.73 -15.75
N PRO A 42 10.14 -16.43 -15.43
CA PRO A 42 11.00 -17.33 -14.65
C PRO A 42 10.47 -17.59 -13.23
N TYR A 43 9.57 -16.72 -12.74
CA TYR A 43 8.92 -16.87 -11.44
C TYR A 43 7.41 -16.66 -11.57
N VAL A 44 6.66 -17.76 -11.48
CA VAL A 44 5.20 -17.75 -11.40
C VAL A 44 4.82 -18.05 -9.96
N ALA A 45 4.31 -17.05 -9.24
CA ALA A 45 3.84 -17.24 -7.87
C ALA A 45 2.66 -18.24 -7.85
N LYS A 46 2.88 -19.44 -7.30
CA LYS A 46 1.90 -20.54 -7.27
C LYS A 46 0.59 -20.21 -6.52
N ASN A 47 0.64 -19.27 -5.58
CA ASN A 47 -0.50 -18.82 -4.76
C ASN A 47 -0.98 -17.40 -5.11
N PHE A 48 -0.74 -16.97 -6.35
CA PHE A 48 -1.29 -15.72 -6.86
C PHE A 48 -2.77 -15.89 -7.17
N PRO A 49 -3.69 -14.99 -6.72
CA PRO A 49 -3.46 -13.67 -6.13
C PRO A 49 -3.69 -13.58 -4.61
N THR A 50 -3.87 -14.71 -3.91
CA THR A 50 -4.39 -14.73 -2.52
C THR A 50 -3.41 -14.16 -1.49
N GLY A 51 -2.10 -14.40 -1.64
CA GLY A 51 -1.09 -13.94 -0.67
C GLY A 51 -1.02 -12.40 -0.52
N PRO A 52 -0.81 -11.65 -1.62
CA PRO A 52 -0.79 -10.19 -1.58
C PRO A 52 -2.11 -9.58 -1.13
N ILE A 53 -3.25 -10.17 -1.53
CA ILE A 53 -4.58 -9.70 -1.13
C ILE A 53 -4.81 -9.91 0.38
N LEU A 54 -4.45 -11.07 0.93
CA LEU A 54 -4.53 -11.33 2.37
C LEU A 54 -3.67 -10.36 3.18
N ALA A 55 -2.44 -10.10 2.74
CA ALA A 55 -1.57 -9.12 3.38
C ALA A 55 -2.20 -7.72 3.35
N LEU A 56 -2.77 -7.31 2.21
CA LEU A 56 -3.47 -6.03 2.06
C LEU A 56 -4.66 -5.91 3.02
N VAL A 57 -5.49 -6.96 3.09
CA VAL A 57 -6.67 -6.99 3.98
C VAL A 57 -6.24 -6.91 5.44
N LEU A 58 -5.21 -7.66 5.84
CA LEU A 58 -4.67 -7.60 7.20
C LEU A 58 -4.07 -6.23 7.53
N CYS A 59 -3.36 -5.59 6.60
CA CYS A 59 -2.84 -4.23 6.76
C CYS A 59 -3.97 -3.22 7.01
N ILE A 60 -5.02 -3.27 6.19
CA ILE A 60 -6.19 -2.38 6.32
C ILE A 60 -6.89 -2.62 7.65
N PHE A 61 -7.08 -3.89 8.04
CA PHE A 61 -7.72 -4.24 9.30
C PHE A 61 -6.94 -3.72 10.52
N ILE A 62 -5.61 -3.85 10.51
CA ILE A 62 -4.76 -3.31 11.57
C ILE A 62 -4.84 -1.78 11.62
N ILE A 63 -4.82 -1.10 10.47
CA ILE A 63 -4.96 0.37 10.41
C ILE A 63 -6.29 0.81 11.01
N ILE A 64 -7.40 0.13 10.68
CA ILE A 64 -8.71 0.44 11.26
C ILE A 64 -8.71 0.16 12.78
N GLY A 65 -8.13 -0.96 13.21
CA GLY A 65 -8.05 -1.34 14.62
C GLY A 65 -7.27 -0.35 15.50
N GLN A 66 -6.30 0.39 14.95
CA GLN A 66 -5.52 1.40 15.68
C GLN A 66 -6.39 2.56 16.22
N GLY A 67 -7.50 2.88 15.55
CA GLY A 67 -8.44 3.91 15.98
C GLY A 67 -9.49 3.43 16.98
N TYR A 68 -9.59 2.12 17.25
CA TYR A 68 -10.60 1.57 18.15
C TYR A 68 -10.44 2.10 19.58
N GLN A 69 -9.21 2.33 20.04
CA GLN A 69 -8.97 2.92 21.37
C GLN A 69 -9.43 4.38 21.47
N ALA A 70 -9.51 5.12 20.35
CA ALA A 70 -10.03 6.49 20.34
C ALA A 70 -11.57 6.55 20.38
N LEU A 71 -12.24 5.41 20.13
CA LEU A 71 -13.67 5.21 20.30
C LEU A 71 -13.92 4.68 21.73
N SER A 72 -13.89 5.57 22.71
CA SER A 72 -14.23 5.24 24.10
C SER A 72 -15.74 5.41 24.35
N ALA A 73 -16.28 4.73 25.37
CA ALA A 73 -17.71 4.75 25.70
C ALA A 73 -18.24 6.15 26.12
N GLU A 74 -17.35 7.08 26.45
CA GLU A 74 -17.67 8.45 26.88
C GLU A 74 -17.68 9.48 25.73
N GLY A 75 -17.27 9.09 24.51
CA GLY A 75 -17.24 9.97 23.34
C GLY A 75 -16.04 9.73 22.43
N ILE A 76 -15.95 10.50 21.35
CA ILE A 76 -14.82 10.44 20.40
C ILE A 76 -13.70 11.36 20.92
N ASP A 77 -12.60 10.76 21.38
CA ASP A 77 -11.38 11.51 21.66
C ASP A 77 -10.64 11.80 20.34
N TRP A 78 -10.94 12.96 19.77
CA TRP A 78 -10.32 13.44 18.54
C TRP A 78 -8.79 13.49 18.65
N ASN A 79 -8.22 13.82 19.81
CA ASN A 79 -6.78 13.93 19.97
C ASN A 79 -6.13 12.55 19.84
N SER A 80 -6.63 11.56 20.59
CA SER A 80 -6.17 10.17 20.50
C SER A 80 -6.37 9.60 19.09
N MET A 81 -7.44 9.96 18.39
CA MET A 81 -7.66 9.55 17.01
C MET A 81 -6.57 10.10 16.08
N PHE A 82 -6.27 11.40 16.15
CA PHE A 82 -5.19 11.99 15.34
C PHE A 82 -3.82 11.39 15.67
N VAL A 83 -3.53 11.12 16.95
CA VAL A 83 -2.27 10.50 17.37
C VAL A 83 -2.14 9.05 16.87
N SER A 84 -3.23 8.28 16.87
CA SER A 84 -3.25 6.92 16.31
C SER A 84 -3.04 6.89 14.79
N TYR A 85 -3.50 7.93 14.07
CA TYR A 85 -3.44 8.00 12.61
C TYR A 85 -2.37 8.94 12.04
N ILE A 86 -1.54 9.54 12.87
CA ILE A 86 -0.52 10.50 12.46
C ILE A 86 0.47 9.95 11.43
N GLY A 87 0.80 8.65 11.49
CA GLY A 87 1.63 7.98 10.49
C GLY A 87 0.97 7.95 9.12
N LEU A 88 -0.35 7.77 9.06
CA LEU A 88 -1.13 7.74 7.83
C LEU A 88 -1.21 9.14 7.24
N ILE A 89 -1.51 10.13 8.09
CA ILE A 89 -1.56 11.55 7.70
C ILE A 89 -0.20 11.98 7.16
N ALA A 90 0.89 11.68 7.86
CA ALA A 90 2.25 12.01 7.41
C ALA A 90 2.57 11.36 6.05
N PHE A 91 2.24 10.08 5.88
CA PHE A 91 2.39 9.40 4.60
C PHE A 91 1.59 10.09 3.48
N PHE A 92 0.32 10.41 3.72
CA PHE A 92 -0.51 11.11 2.74
C PHE A 92 0.06 12.47 2.39
N VAL A 93 0.57 13.24 3.36
CA VAL A 93 1.19 14.55 3.11
C VAL A 93 2.41 14.41 2.21
N VAL A 94 3.33 13.48 2.51
CA VAL A 94 4.53 13.24 1.69
C VAL A 94 4.14 12.72 0.30
N TRP A 95 3.20 11.79 0.23
CA TRP A 95 2.70 11.25 -1.03
C TRP A 95 2.03 12.32 -1.90
N LEU A 96 1.20 13.17 -1.31
CA LEU A 96 0.51 14.25 -2.02
C LEU A 96 1.51 15.32 -2.49
N ALA A 97 2.48 15.69 -1.64
CA ALA A 97 3.54 16.62 -2.00
C ALA A 97 4.34 16.08 -3.19
N TYR A 98 4.78 14.82 -3.12
CA TYR A 98 5.48 14.15 -4.22
C TYR A 98 4.65 14.11 -5.49
N LYS A 99 3.35 13.75 -5.39
CA LYS A 99 2.43 13.65 -6.52
C LYS A 99 2.16 15.01 -7.18
N ILE A 100 2.05 16.08 -6.40
CA ILE A 100 1.85 17.44 -6.92
C ILE A 100 3.11 17.93 -7.63
N GLU A 101 4.28 17.72 -7.03
CA GLU A 101 5.56 18.13 -7.59
C GLU A 101 5.91 17.37 -8.88
N HIS A 102 5.79 16.04 -8.86
CA HIS A 102 6.19 15.18 -9.97
C HIS A 102 5.06 14.94 -10.98
N LYS A 103 3.85 15.44 -10.72
CA LYS A 103 2.64 15.28 -11.56
C LYS A 103 2.48 13.86 -12.11
N THR A 104 2.72 12.86 -11.26
CA THR A 104 2.77 11.46 -11.68
C THR A 104 1.43 11.04 -12.27
N LYS A 105 1.47 10.52 -13.51
CA LYS A 105 0.30 9.98 -14.20
C LYS A 105 0.25 8.47 -13.99
N TRP A 106 -0.96 7.95 -13.86
CA TRP A 106 -1.15 6.50 -13.89
C TRP A 106 -0.87 5.99 -15.30
N ILE A 107 0.19 5.19 -15.45
CA ILE A 107 0.57 4.60 -16.73
C ILE A 107 -0.50 3.55 -17.12
N PRO A 108 -1.06 3.60 -18.34
CA PRO A 108 -1.94 2.56 -18.86
C PRO A 108 -1.25 1.19 -18.82
N LEU A 109 -2.01 0.11 -18.63
CA LEU A 109 -1.44 -1.24 -18.50
C LEU A 109 -0.68 -1.69 -19.75
N GLU A 110 -1.09 -1.19 -20.92
CA GLU A 110 -0.50 -1.48 -22.23
C GLU A 110 0.84 -0.77 -22.43
N GLU A 111 1.06 0.36 -21.77
CA GLU A 111 2.27 1.20 -21.88
C GLU A 111 3.29 0.94 -20.76
N VAL A 112 3.00 0.00 -19.84
CA VAL A 112 3.96 -0.38 -18.79
C VAL A 112 5.19 -0.99 -19.45
N ASP A 113 6.35 -0.40 -19.23
CA ASP A 113 7.61 -0.97 -19.69
C ASP A 113 7.91 -2.26 -18.90
N LEU A 114 7.99 -3.38 -19.62
CA LEU A 114 8.28 -4.72 -19.10
C LEU A 114 9.60 -5.26 -19.66
N GLU A 115 10.36 -4.44 -20.39
CA GLU A 115 11.62 -4.85 -21.00
C GLU A 115 12.80 -4.54 -20.05
N GLU A 116 13.66 -5.52 -19.84
CA GLU A 116 14.88 -5.32 -19.08
C GLU A 116 15.81 -4.48 -19.94
N ARG A 117 16.03 -3.22 -19.55
CA ARG A 117 16.96 -2.34 -20.25
C ARG A 117 18.37 -2.88 -20.04
N SER A 118 18.83 -3.71 -20.97
CA SER A 118 20.19 -4.29 -21.04
C SER A 118 21.26 -3.25 -21.26
#